data_AF-A0AAD8EVP2-F1
#
_entry.id   AF-A0AAD8EVP2-F1
#
_cell.length_a   1.000
_cell.length_b   1.000
_cell.length_c   1.000
_cell.angle_alpha   90.00
_cell.angle_beta   90.00
_cell.angle_gamma   90.00
#
_symmetry.space_group_name_H-M   'P 1'
#
loop_
_entity.id
_entity.type
_entity.pdbx_description
1 polymer ?
#
loop_
_entity_poly.entity_id
_entity_poly.type
_entity_poly.pdbx_seq_one_letter_code
_entity_poly.pdbx_strand_id
1 'polypeptide(L)'
;MSSFKKLFVVLGRLPLLFGVDSTLKGVFNVNLLDFMRHHASTSRDYHELYSTENVMPDYVPSFLSLFLWSALLLTIILLLVILICSPIDSILEVYGCLLGFGLLAFSFQCNYGLVNRKEYLQLFNESNKNNATTNENQATTLVSTPSIIISILTQLFIVLSLDQICAVGLRKVCKHLVVRTDIALFISLSFPIFLHAFLENTSDVYMWSPFISLILPLILLAIHSFSVVSTLLSLIIPPVRDIKQHIREMGLDGVLLRVMEKANLVWLLRVFFFTKVSYSILVSKVLRECTSFENLTWSEVCDVFCLLALEVLHNMCETILSVMSMASIISVISGWCLRLIYHIVGAYDEEESLQPAVSGFLFVLLAMQTGITSITNEARLQLLFQNCVLLLVANQHFIQTVAADLLLKASSEDVVVKKHVRPMLPYLLFFSFPFIVVLRLWQYPFRLSWLLAISAFSLELIIKSIMSLSVYTLNMLHSHTQYFQETIEDCIFYVKAVCGSLEFICGIFLFLNGAYIFLFESGGIIRFVMMMIHLYCNIYQTAVKALATYRLRQSAWQKVNHLKAASQEQLDENNDICPICYQEMKEAVVIQCSHVFHKHCLQKWLFIQETCPLCHTDLREDAPAQSNNTQGGLAR
;
A
#
# COMPACT_ATOMS: atom_id res chain seq x y z
N MET A 1 -19.89 -5.29 15.90
CA MET A 1 -19.23 -4.28 16.77
C MET A 1 -19.75 -2.91 16.39
N SER A 2 -20.29 -2.11 17.31
CA SER A 2 -20.80 -0.76 17.00
C SER A 2 -19.69 0.11 16.40
N SER A 3 -20.03 1.01 15.48
CA SER A 3 -19.07 1.91 14.82
C SER A 3 -18.24 2.71 15.83
N PHE A 4 -18.83 3.04 16.99
CA PHE A 4 -18.16 3.72 18.09
C PHE A 4 -17.02 2.89 18.73
N LYS A 5 -17.25 1.60 18.98
CA LYS A 5 -16.21 0.72 19.54
C LYS A 5 -15.06 0.50 18.55
N LYS A 6 -15.35 0.48 17.24
CA LYS A 6 -14.30 0.45 16.20
C LYS A 6 -13.46 1.73 16.22
N LEU A 7 -14.10 2.90 16.29
CA LEU A 7 -13.41 4.19 16.35
C LEU A 7 -12.51 4.29 17.59
N PHE A 8 -13.00 3.89 18.76
CA PHE A 8 -12.22 3.89 20.00
C PHE A 8 -10.95 3.02 19.90
N VAL A 9 -11.08 1.80 19.37
CA VAL A 9 -9.94 0.89 19.17
C VAL A 9 -8.90 1.49 18.20
N VAL A 10 -9.38 2.15 17.14
CA VAL A 10 -8.49 2.80 16.15
C VAL A 10 -7.78 4.01 16.76
N LEU A 11 -8.49 4.88 17.48
CA LEU A 11 -7.91 6.05 18.14
C LEU A 11 -6.88 5.66 19.19
N GLY A 12 -7.12 4.60 19.97
CA GLY A 12 -6.14 4.10 20.93
C GLY A 12 -4.85 3.58 20.29
N ARG A 13 -4.88 3.14 19.03
CA ARG A 13 -3.68 2.64 18.32
C ARG A 13 -2.91 3.74 17.57
N LEU A 14 -3.52 4.91 17.38
CA LEU A 14 -2.96 5.99 16.56
C LEU A 14 -1.61 6.53 17.08
N PRO A 15 -1.40 6.78 18.39
CA PRO A 15 -0.10 7.26 18.90
C PRO A 15 1.06 6.30 18.62
N LEU A 16 0.84 4.99 18.74
CA LEU A 16 1.85 3.98 18.41
C LEU A 16 2.25 4.05 16.93
N LEU A 17 1.28 4.31 16.06
CA LEU A 17 1.54 4.44 14.62
C LEU A 17 2.37 5.69 14.28
N PHE A 18 2.15 6.81 14.97
CA PHE A 18 3.04 7.99 14.89
C PHE A 18 4.43 7.71 15.48
N GLY A 19 4.52 6.87 16.52
CA GLY A 19 5.80 6.34 17.00
C GLY A 19 6.56 5.55 15.93
N VAL A 20 5.86 4.69 15.19
CA VAL A 20 6.45 3.97 14.04
C VAL A 20 6.86 4.95 12.93
N ASP A 21 6.03 5.94 12.61
CA ASP A 21 6.32 6.94 11.57
C ASP A 21 7.59 7.75 11.87
N SER A 22 7.71 8.25 13.11
CA SER A 22 8.84 9.04 13.59
C SER A 22 10.13 8.22 13.67
N THR A 23 10.05 6.98 14.16
CA THR A 23 11.22 6.08 14.22
C THR A 23 11.69 5.70 12.82
N LEU A 24 10.78 5.39 11.89
CA LEU A 24 11.12 5.16 10.48
C LEU A 24 11.76 6.40 9.84
N LYS A 25 11.25 7.60 10.10
CA LYS A 25 11.89 8.85 9.64
C LYS A 25 13.32 8.97 10.19
N GLY A 26 13.55 8.60 11.45
CA GLY A 26 14.89 8.56 12.06
C GLY A 26 15.86 7.59 11.38
N VAL A 27 15.42 6.36 11.06
CA VAL A 27 16.28 5.34 10.40
C VAL A 27 16.81 5.83 9.06
N PHE A 28 15.92 6.35 8.22
CA PHE A 28 16.26 6.71 6.84
C PHE A 28 17.01 8.05 6.76
N ASN A 29 16.82 8.94 7.75
CA ASN A 29 17.43 10.27 7.72
C ASN A 29 18.83 10.34 8.36
N VAL A 30 19.21 9.38 9.23
CA VAL A 30 20.41 9.54 10.06
C VAL A 30 21.68 8.85 9.54
N ASN A 31 21.67 7.83 8.68
CA ASN A 31 22.88 6.97 8.62
C ASN A 31 23.42 6.41 7.30
N LEU A 32 22.77 6.56 6.15
CA LEU A 32 23.37 6.05 4.89
C LEU A 32 24.09 7.15 4.10
N LEU A 33 23.52 8.35 4.07
CA LEU A 33 24.07 9.45 3.27
C LEU A 33 25.33 10.05 3.90
N ASP A 34 25.33 10.25 5.23
CA ASP A 34 26.49 10.79 5.94
C ASP A 34 27.62 9.76 6.08
N PHE A 35 27.31 8.47 6.24
CA PHE A 35 28.30 7.39 6.20
C PHE A 35 28.96 7.27 4.82
N MET A 36 28.19 7.31 3.72
CA MET A 36 28.75 7.30 2.36
C MET A 36 29.52 8.58 2.03
N ARG A 37 29.06 9.74 2.52
CA ARG A 37 29.76 11.03 2.33
C ARG A 37 31.10 11.05 3.08
N HIS A 38 31.16 10.45 4.28
CA HIS A 38 32.41 10.33 5.04
C HIS A 38 33.40 9.35 4.40
N HIS A 39 32.94 8.21 3.87
CA HIS A 39 33.80 7.26 3.15
C HIS A 39 34.28 7.80 1.80
N ALA A 40 33.45 8.60 1.11
CA ALA A 40 33.83 9.27 -0.13
C ALA A 40 34.90 10.36 0.10
N SER A 41 34.86 11.06 1.24
CA SER A 41 35.89 12.05 1.60
C SER A 41 37.19 11.39 2.08
N THR A 42 37.11 10.28 2.83
CA THR A 42 38.34 9.58 3.26
C THR A 42 39.10 8.96 2.09
N SER A 43 38.45 8.55 1.00
CA SER A 43 39.16 7.96 -0.16
C SER A 43 39.95 8.97 -1.01
N ARG A 44 39.71 10.28 -0.87
CA ARG A 44 40.33 11.32 -1.69
C ARG A 44 41.57 11.96 -1.05
N ASP A 45 41.70 11.89 0.28
CA ASP A 45 42.76 12.58 1.02
C ASP A 45 43.96 11.68 1.39
N TYR A 46 43.96 10.38 1.01
CA TYR A 46 45.07 9.46 1.33
C TYR A 46 46.34 9.65 0.48
N HIS A 47 46.37 10.58 -0.48
CA HIS A 47 47.54 10.79 -1.33
C HIS A 47 48.42 12.00 -0.95
N GLU A 48 48.02 12.83 0.01
CA GLU A 48 48.80 13.99 0.47
C GLU A 48 48.64 14.19 1.98
N LEU A 49 49.43 13.50 2.79
CA LEU A 49 50.10 14.03 4.01
C LEU A 49 50.71 12.88 4.81
N TYR A 50 51.91 12.46 4.42
CA TYR A 50 52.88 12.01 5.40
C TYR A 50 53.63 13.24 5.89
N SER A 51 53.35 13.71 7.11
CA SER A 51 54.36 14.18 8.06
C SER A 51 53.73 14.79 9.31
N THR A 52 54.30 14.38 10.43
CA THR A 52 54.32 15.04 11.75
C THR A 52 53.10 14.95 12.67
N GLU A 53 53.43 14.38 13.84
CA GLU A 53 52.81 14.46 15.16
C GLU A 53 51.80 13.38 15.59
N ASN A 54 52.28 12.63 16.59
CA ASN A 54 51.57 11.61 17.36
C ASN A 54 50.43 12.24 18.15
N VAL A 55 49.21 12.12 17.64
CA VAL A 55 48.00 12.15 18.45
C VAL A 55 47.20 10.89 18.09
N MET A 56 47.02 10.00 19.06
CA MET A 56 46.18 8.82 18.89
C MET A 56 44.75 9.25 18.57
N PRO A 57 44.12 8.78 17.47
CA PRO A 57 42.71 9.00 17.25
C PRO A 57 41.92 7.90 17.98
N ASP A 58 41.34 8.24 19.12
CA ASP A 58 40.24 7.49 19.74
C ASP A 58 38.96 7.68 18.89
N TYR A 59 38.89 7.10 17.69
CA TYR A 59 37.70 7.22 16.84
C TYR A 59 37.46 6.01 15.94
N VAL A 60 37.27 4.83 16.53
CA VAL A 60 36.48 3.75 15.92
C VAL A 60 35.69 3.06 17.06
N PRO A 61 34.35 3.22 17.09
CA PRO A 61 33.56 2.21 16.39
C PRO A 61 32.29 2.79 15.74
N SER A 62 32.43 3.42 14.57
CA SER A 62 31.30 3.93 13.78
C SER A 62 30.39 2.81 13.26
N PHE A 63 30.93 1.63 12.94
CA PHE A 63 30.13 0.50 12.46
C PHE A 63 29.36 -0.20 13.59
N LEU A 64 30.00 -0.44 14.75
CA LEU A 64 29.33 -1.08 15.88
C LEU A 64 28.26 -0.16 16.49
N SER A 65 28.53 1.15 16.60
CA SER A 65 27.54 2.11 17.07
C SER A 65 26.37 2.22 16.09
N LEU A 66 26.62 2.23 14.78
CA LEU A 66 25.59 2.18 13.74
C LEU A 66 24.78 0.89 13.78
N PHE A 67 25.43 -0.26 13.94
CA PHE A 67 24.77 -1.56 14.07
C PHE A 67 23.91 -1.64 15.34
N LEU A 68 24.44 -1.20 16.48
CA LEU A 68 23.69 -1.16 17.74
C LEU A 68 22.51 -0.19 17.67
N TRP A 69 22.68 0.98 17.04
CA TRP A 69 21.62 1.97 16.89
C TRP A 69 20.53 1.47 15.94
N SER A 70 20.89 0.87 14.82
CA SER A 70 19.93 0.26 13.89
C SER A 70 19.22 -0.96 14.49
N ALA A 71 19.92 -1.79 15.25
CA ALA A 71 19.32 -2.90 16.00
C ALA A 71 18.33 -2.40 17.07
N LEU A 72 18.71 -1.37 17.83
CA LEU A 72 17.83 -0.74 18.82
C LEU A 72 16.57 -0.18 18.14
N LEU A 73 16.72 0.53 17.03
CA LEU A 73 15.59 1.10 16.32
C LEU A 73 14.68 0.01 15.72
N LEU A 74 15.27 -1.05 15.16
CA LEU A 74 14.51 -2.22 14.69
C LEU A 74 13.73 -2.88 15.84
N THR A 75 14.31 -3.02 17.03
CA THR A 75 13.60 -3.57 18.20
C THR A 75 12.45 -2.68 18.64
N ILE A 76 12.61 -1.35 18.59
CA ILE A 76 11.53 -0.39 18.89
C ILE A 76 10.41 -0.53 17.87
N ILE A 77 10.72 -0.59 16.57
CA ILE A 77 9.71 -0.80 15.52
C ILE A 77 8.97 -2.11 15.75
N LEU A 78 9.69 -3.20 16.02
CA LEU A 78 9.08 -4.51 16.27
C LEU A 78 8.16 -4.47 17.49
N LEU A 79 8.58 -3.82 18.58
CA LEU A 79 7.77 -3.66 19.78
C LEU A 79 6.49 -2.85 19.49
N LEU A 80 6.60 -1.74 18.77
CA LEU A 80 5.45 -0.91 18.40
C LEU A 80 4.46 -1.67 17.51
N VAL A 81 4.96 -2.45 16.54
CA VAL A 81 4.13 -3.31 15.68
C VAL A 81 3.41 -4.38 16.50
N ILE A 82 4.12 -5.04 17.43
CA ILE A 82 3.51 -6.01 18.36
C ILE A 82 2.41 -5.35 19.19
N LEU A 83 2.62 -4.13 19.70
CA LEU A 83 1.62 -3.39 20.46
C LEU A 83 0.41 -3.01 19.59
N ILE A 84 0.61 -2.61 18.32
CA ILE A 84 -0.51 -2.33 17.39
C ILE A 84 -1.37 -3.58 17.17
N CYS A 85 -0.75 -4.76 17.10
CA CYS A 85 -1.44 -6.05 16.93
C CYS A 85 -2.09 -6.59 18.23
N SER A 86 -1.78 -5.97 19.38
CA SER A 86 -2.25 -6.41 20.69
C SER A 86 -3.71 -5.98 20.96
N PRO A 87 -4.39 -6.63 21.92
CA PRO A 87 -5.70 -6.21 22.40
C PRO A 87 -5.65 -4.77 22.94
N ILE A 88 -6.74 -4.03 22.77
CA ILE A 88 -6.82 -2.62 23.19
C ILE A 88 -6.60 -2.44 24.70
N ASP A 89 -7.06 -3.40 25.51
CA ASP A 89 -6.92 -3.35 26.98
C ASP A 89 -5.44 -3.36 27.38
N SER A 90 -4.62 -4.17 26.70
CA SER A 90 -3.17 -4.22 26.94
C SER A 90 -2.46 -2.95 26.49
N ILE A 91 -2.92 -2.30 25.41
CA ILE A 91 -2.39 -1.02 24.96
C ILE A 91 -2.69 0.08 25.98
N LEU A 92 -3.92 0.10 26.51
CA LEU A 92 -4.34 1.07 27.52
C LEU A 92 -3.53 0.93 28.82
N GLU A 93 -3.20 -0.30 29.22
CA GLU A 93 -2.31 -0.56 30.35
C GLU A 93 -0.88 -0.02 30.11
N VAL A 94 -0.33 -0.19 28.89
CA VAL A 94 0.98 0.40 28.53
C VAL A 94 0.93 1.93 28.57
N TYR A 95 -0.12 2.55 28.04
CA TYR A 95 -0.31 3.99 28.18
C TYR A 95 -0.48 4.43 29.62
N GLY A 96 -1.12 3.62 30.46
CA GLY A 96 -1.20 3.84 31.90
C GLY A 96 0.19 3.89 32.55
N CYS A 97 1.08 2.96 32.22
CA CYS A 97 2.48 3.00 32.68
C CYS A 97 3.20 4.27 32.22
N LEU A 98 3.13 4.62 30.93
CA LEU A 98 3.78 5.81 30.38
C LEU A 98 3.26 7.11 31.01
N LEU A 99 1.94 7.22 31.13
CA LEU A 99 1.29 8.34 31.81
C LEU A 99 1.70 8.39 33.29
N GLY A 100 1.79 7.24 33.96
CA GLY A 100 2.27 7.14 35.34
C GLY A 100 3.68 7.71 35.51
N PHE A 101 4.64 7.30 34.67
CA PHE A 101 5.99 7.85 34.70
C PHE A 101 6.02 9.36 34.41
N GLY A 102 5.19 9.82 33.46
CA GLY A 102 5.05 11.25 33.15
C GLY A 102 4.48 12.07 34.31
N LEU A 103 3.44 11.57 34.99
CA LEU A 103 2.85 12.19 36.17
C LEU A 103 3.83 12.25 37.34
N LEU A 104 4.66 11.21 37.52
CA LEU A 104 5.72 11.19 38.52
C LEU A 104 6.83 12.22 38.24
N ALA A 105 7.27 12.32 36.98
CA ALA A 105 8.24 13.34 36.58
C ALA A 105 7.69 14.76 36.78
N PHE A 106 6.42 14.98 36.43
CA PHE A 106 5.74 16.25 36.66
C PHE A 106 5.60 16.58 38.16
N SER A 107 5.20 15.60 38.98
CA SER A 107 5.12 15.75 40.44
C SER A 107 6.48 16.10 41.05
N PHE A 108 7.56 15.44 40.61
CA PHE A 108 8.93 15.75 41.02
C PHE A 108 9.30 17.20 40.66
N GLN A 109 9.01 17.63 39.43
CA GLN A 109 9.29 19.00 38.99
C GLN A 109 8.55 20.04 39.84
N CYS A 110 7.29 19.80 40.18
CA CYS A 110 6.51 20.67 41.05
C CYS A 110 7.10 20.73 42.48
N ASN A 111 7.45 19.59 43.06
CA ASN A 111 7.99 19.50 44.41
C ASN A 111 9.42 20.07 44.50
N TYR A 112 10.26 19.84 43.49
CA TYR A 112 11.61 20.40 43.40
C TYR A 112 11.58 21.93 43.25
N GLY A 113 10.70 22.44 42.38
CA GLY A 113 10.50 23.90 42.23
C GLY A 113 9.99 24.59 43.50
N LEU A 114 9.17 23.90 44.31
CA LEU A 114 8.71 24.39 45.61
C LEU A 114 9.87 24.51 46.61
N VAL A 115 10.75 23.50 46.66
CA VAL A 115 11.88 23.44 47.59
C VAL A 115 12.94 24.52 47.30
N ASN A 116 13.30 24.71 46.02
CA ASN A 116 14.37 25.64 45.60
C ASN A 116 13.91 27.11 45.45
N ARG A 117 12.66 27.42 45.78
CA ARG A 117 12.04 28.76 45.61
C ARG A 117 12.80 29.89 46.34
N LYS A 118 13.37 29.63 47.52
CA LYS A 118 14.06 30.66 48.33
C LYS A 118 15.44 31.02 47.80
N GLU A 119 16.15 30.08 47.18
CA GLU A 119 17.44 30.33 46.51
C GLU A 119 17.27 31.30 45.33
N TYR A 120 16.18 31.14 44.57
CA TYR A 120 15.80 32.05 43.49
C TYR A 120 15.39 33.45 43.99
N LEU A 121 14.61 33.53 45.08
CA LEU A 121 14.21 34.79 45.72
C LEU A 121 15.38 35.51 46.39
N GLN A 122 16.37 34.79 46.92
CA GLN A 122 17.60 35.36 47.48
C GLN A 122 18.50 35.91 46.37
N LEU A 123 18.73 35.18 45.28
CA LEU A 123 19.47 35.67 44.12
C LEU A 123 18.80 36.88 43.45
N PHE A 124 17.46 36.87 43.36
CA PHE A 124 16.69 38.02 42.84
C PHE A 124 16.77 39.24 43.76
N ASN A 125 16.70 39.04 45.08
CA ASN A 125 16.86 40.12 46.06
C ASN A 125 18.31 40.64 46.17
N GLU A 126 19.32 39.80 45.97
CA GLU A 126 20.72 40.23 45.87
C GLU A 126 20.99 41.00 44.58
N SER A 127 20.42 40.56 43.45
CA SER A 127 20.43 41.32 42.19
C SER A 127 19.73 42.67 42.31
N ASN A 128 18.62 42.76 43.04
CA ASN A 128 17.89 44.01 43.25
C ASN A 128 18.51 44.92 44.33
N LYS A 129 19.24 44.38 45.31
CA LYS A 129 20.05 45.19 46.24
C LYS A 129 21.17 45.93 45.52
N ASN A 130 21.71 45.38 44.44
CA ASN A 130 22.72 46.02 43.62
C ASN A 130 22.14 47.07 42.64
N ASN A 131 20.82 47.07 42.42
CA ASN A 131 20.13 47.94 41.46
C ASN A 131 19.06 48.82 42.14
N ALA A 132 19.28 49.23 43.39
CA ALA A 132 18.36 50.12 44.10
C ALA A 132 18.52 51.59 43.66
N THR A 133 18.14 51.89 42.41
CA THR A 133 17.54 53.17 42.01
C THR A 133 16.68 52.95 40.79
N THR A 134 15.46 53.50 40.84
CA THR A 134 14.48 53.70 39.76
C THR A 134 13.46 52.59 39.44
N ASN A 135 12.20 52.98 39.69
CA ASN A 135 10.94 52.60 39.05
C ASN A 135 10.15 51.40 39.59
N GLU A 136 9.25 51.74 40.52
CA GLU A 136 8.21 50.93 41.17
C GLU A 136 7.11 50.34 40.26
N ASN A 137 7.17 50.35 38.92
CA ASN A 137 5.99 50.01 38.10
C ASN A 137 6.16 48.99 36.96
N GLN A 138 7.19 48.15 36.95
CA GLN A 138 7.31 47.07 35.94
C GLN A 138 7.80 45.74 36.53
N ALA A 139 6.91 44.99 37.19
CA ALA A 139 7.16 43.58 37.52
C ALA A 139 5.86 42.77 37.83
N THR A 140 4.78 42.97 37.08
CA THR A 140 3.52 42.23 37.27
C THR A 140 3.21 41.18 36.20
N THR A 141 4.19 40.73 35.41
CA THR A 141 3.96 39.69 34.38
C THR A 141 5.10 38.67 34.27
N LEU A 142 5.60 38.16 35.40
CA LEU A 142 6.41 36.93 35.42
C LEU A 142 5.71 35.88 36.29
N VAL A 143 4.97 34.98 35.63
CA VAL A 143 4.41 33.72 36.14
C VAL A 143 3.84 33.82 37.56
N SER A 144 2.54 34.13 37.66
CA SER A 144 1.78 33.94 38.88
C SER A 144 1.93 32.49 39.36
N THR A 145 2.76 32.30 40.37
CA THR A 145 3.00 30.99 40.98
C THR A 145 1.66 30.43 41.49
N PRO A 146 1.37 29.14 41.25
CA PRO A 146 0.25 28.51 41.91
C PRO A 146 0.42 28.65 43.43
N SER A 147 -0.58 29.18 44.12
CA SER A 147 -0.63 29.20 45.59
C SER A 147 -0.38 27.78 46.14
N ILE A 148 0.03 27.64 47.41
CA ILE A 148 0.18 26.34 48.08
C ILE A 148 -1.07 25.46 47.83
N ILE A 149 -2.24 26.08 47.76
CA ILE A 149 -3.52 25.46 47.41
C ILE A 149 -3.50 24.82 46.02
N ILE A 150 -3.01 25.51 44.99
CA ILE A 150 -2.93 24.94 43.63
C ILE A 150 -1.87 23.82 43.56
N SER A 151 -0.78 23.91 44.34
CA SER A 151 0.20 22.81 44.45
C SER A 151 -0.40 21.57 45.14
N ILE A 152 -1.25 21.76 46.16
CA ILE A 152 -1.98 20.65 46.79
C ILE A 152 -3.02 20.06 45.84
N LEU A 153 -3.78 20.89 45.11
CA LEU A 153 -4.79 20.43 44.15
C LEU A 153 -4.16 19.66 42.98
N THR A 154 -2.99 20.09 42.50
CA THR A 154 -2.24 19.39 41.45
C THR A 154 -1.70 18.05 41.95
N GLN A 155 -1.12 17.99 43.15
CA GLN A 155 -0.68 16.71 43.73
C GLN A 155 -1.85 15.78 44.04
N LEU A 156 -2.99 16.28 44.50
CA LEU A 156 -4.21 15.47 44.70
C LEU A 156 -4.70 14.85 43.39
N PHE A 157 -4.72 15.64 42.30
CA PHE A 157 -5.07 15.12 40.98
C PHE A 157 -4.11 14.01 40.51
N ILE A 158 -2.80 14.18 40.74
CA ILE A 158 -1.78 13.19 40.40
C ILE A 158 -1.99 11.91 41.23
N VAL A 159 -2.26 12.03 42.54
CA VAL A 159 -2.54 10.89 43.42
C VAL A 159 -3.75 10.09 42.94
N LEU A 160 -4.88 10.75 42.63
CA LEU A 160 -6.09 10.10 42.14
C LEU A 160 -5.85 9.38 40.81
N SER A 161 -5.06 9.99 39.93
CA SER A 161 -4.71 9.39 38.64
C SER A 161 -3.78 8.17 38.80
N LEU A 162 -2.76 8.28 39.64
CA LEU A 162 -1.81 7.19 39.90
C LEU A 162 -2.46 6.02 40.66
N ASP A 163 -3.38 6.29 41.57
CA ASP A 163 -4.13 5.25 42.28
C ASP A 163 -4.94 4.39 41.31
N GLN A 164 -5.67 5.02 40.37
CA GLN A 164 -6.42 4.29 39.34
C GLN A 164 -5.51 3.41 38.46
N ILE A 165 -4.33 3.91 38.08
CA ILE A 165 -3.36 3.17 37.26
C ILE A 165 -2.76 2.01 38.06
N CYS A 166 -2.24 2.28 39.26
CA CYS A 166 -1.52 1.29 40.06
C CYS A 166 -2.45 0.21 40.64
N ALA A 167 -3.70 0.55 40.98
CA ALA A 167 -4.67 -0.41 41.51
C ALA A 167 -4.99 -1.54 40.53
N VAL A 168 -4.90 -1.30 39.21
CA VAL A 168 -5.09 -2.34 38.20
C VAL A 168 -3.95 -3.36 38.25
N GLY A 169 -2.70 -2.91 38.31
CA GLY A 169 -1.53 -3.79 38.43
C GLY A 169 -1.49 -4.56 39.74
N LEU A 170 -1.74 -3.87 40.85
CA LEU A 170 -1.69 -4.47 42.18
C LEU A 170 -2.73 -5.59 42.36
N ARG A 171 -3.95 -5.43 41.81
CA ARG A 171 -4.99 -6.46 41.84
C ARG A 171 -4.62 -7.72 41.04
N LYS A 172 -3.86 -7.58 39.96
CA LYS A 172 -3.41 -8.73 39.14
C LYS A 172 -2.33 -9.55 39.85
N VAL A 173 -1.41 -8.89 40.55
CA VAL A 173 -0.29 -9.53 41.25
C VAL A 173 -0.71 -10.04 42.63
N CYS A 174 -1.43 -9.23 43.40
CA CYS A 174 -1.83 -9.51 44.78
C CYS A 174 -3.35 -9.59 44.90
N LYS A 175 -3.94 -10.74 44.56
CA LYS A 175 -5.40 -10.96 44.62
C LYS A 175 -6.02 -10.77 46.03
N HIS A 176 -5.22 -10.87 47.08
CA HIS A 176 -5.66 -10.83 48.48
C HIS A 176 -5.35 -9.52 49.22
N LEU A 177 -4.62 -8.58 48.60
CA LEU A 177 -4.19 -7.36 49.26
C LEU A 177 -5.12 -6.19 48.89
N VAL A 178 -6.11 -5.91 49.74
CA VAL A 178 -6.98 -4.73 49.62
C VAL A 178 -6.39 -3.61 50.48
N VAL A 179 -5.34 -2.97 49.98
CA VAL A 179 -4.76 -1.78 50.62
C VAL A 179 -5.31 -0.53 49.92
N ARG A 180 -5.73 0.46 50.72
CA ARG A 180 -6.07 1.81 50.27
C ARG A 180 -4.80 2.55 49.84
N THR A 181 -4.41 2.37 48.58
CA THR A 181 -3.20 2.94 47.97
C THR A 181 -3.28 4.45 47.78
N ASP A 182 -4.50 4.99 47.65
CA ASP A 182 -4.83 6.41 47.58
C ASP A 182 -4.28 7.22 48.77
N ILE A 183 -4.50 6.74 50.00
CA ILE A 183 -4.04 7.44 51.22
C ILE A 183 -2.51 7.42 51.31
N ALA A 184 -1.89 6.27 51.00
CA ALA A 184 -0.43 6.13 51.06
C ALA A 184 0.28 7.00 50.01
N LEU A 185 -0.27 7.04 48.78
CA LEU A 185 0.21 7.92 47.71
C LEU A 185 0.03 9.40 48.05
N PHE A 186 -1.09 9.77 48.67
CA PHE A 186 -1.33 11.15 49.10
C PHE A 186 -0.30 11.60 50.14
N ILE A 187 -0.03 10.76 51.14
CA ILE A 187 0.95 11.04 52.19
C ILE A 187 2.35 11.16 51.58
N SER A 188 2.74 10.25 50.68
CA SER A 188 4.09 10.27 50.09
C SER A 188 4.30 11.49 49.20
N LEU A 189 3.38 11.78 48.27
CA LEU A 189 3.54 12.87 47.29
C LEU A 189 3.35 14.27 47.87
N SER A 190 2.55 14.39 48.94
CA SER A 190 2.33 15.66 49.65
C SER A 190 3.38 15.93 50.73
N PHE A 191 4.27 14.99 51.01
CA PHE A 191 5.30 15.10 52.06
C PHE A 191 6.17 16.37 51.93
N PRO A 192 6.66 16.77 50.74
CA PRO A 192 7.46 18.00 50.59
C PRO A 192 6.65 19.27 50.90
N ILE A 193 5.36 19.29 50.57
CA ILE A 193 4.45 20.43 50.85
C ILE A 193 4.21 20.55 52.35
N PHE A 194 4.01 19.42 53.04
CA PHE A 194 3.85 19.40 54.49
C PHE A 194 5.12 19.89 55.19
N LEU A 195 6.30 19.41 54.78
CA LEU A 195 7.57 19.90 55.35
C LEU A 195 7.79 21.40 55.09
N HIS A 196 7.39 21.91 53.91
CA HIS A 196 7.45 23.34 53.59
C HIS A 196 6.58 24.21 54.52
N ALA A 197 5.45 23.67 55.01
CA ALA A 197 4.53 24.39 55.89
C ALA A 197 4.95 24.36 57.38
N PHE A 198 5.68 23.32 57.82
CA PHE A 198 5.95 23.05 59.24
C PHE A 198 7.42 23.19 59.67
N LEU A 199 8.41 23.01 58.78
CA LEU A 199 9.83 23.12 59.15
C LEU A 199 10.47 24.43 58.67
N GLU A 200 11.23 25.06 59.56
CA GLU A 200 12.18 26.09 59.17
C GLU A 200 13.32 25.51 58.32
N ASN A 201 13.78 26.32 57.39
CA ASN A 201 14.28 25.96 56.05
C ASN A 201 15.75 25.48 56.01
N THR A 202 16.24 24.79 57.04
CA THR A 202 17.67 24.52 57.28
C THR A 202 18.04 23.04 57.43
N SER A 203 17.11 22.11 57.28
CA SER A 203 17.40 20.67 57.38
C SER A 203 17.72 20.04 56.03
N ASP A 204 18.76 19.21 55.97
CA ASP A 204 19.09 18.40 54.78
C ASP A 204 17.89 17.57 54.31
N VAL A 205 17.04 17.14 55.25
CA VAL A 205 15.81 16.38 54.99
C VAL A 205 14.82 17.15 54.11
N TYR A 206 14.76 18.48 54.22
CA TYR A 206 13.91 19.31 53.37
C TYR A 206 14.42 19.32 51.91
N MET A 207 15.73 19.35 51.70
CA MET A 207 16.36 19.32 50.38
C MET A 207 16.15 17.96 49.67
N TRP A 208 16.24 16.85 50.41
CA TRP A 208 15.99 15.50 49.88
C TRP A 208 14.50 15.13 49.80
N SER A 209 13.60 15.96 50.32
CA SER A 209 12.17 15.64 50.39
C SER A 209 11.49 15.30 49.05
N PRO A 210 11.80 15.96 47.90
CA PRO A 210 11.19 15.59 46.62
C PRO A 210 11.58 14.18 46.16
N PHE A 211 12.81 13.73 46.47
CA PHE A 211 13.26 12.37 46.14
C PHE A 211 12.58 11.32 47.03
N ILE A 212 12.45 11.59 48.33
CA ILE A 212 11.78 10.69 49.27
C ILE A 212 10.30 10.52 48.90
N SER A 213 9.64 11.59 48.44
CA SER A 213 8.24 11.56 48.01
C SER A 213 7.96 10.59 46.85
N LEU A 214 9.01 10.27 46.07
CA LEU A 214 8.92 9.49 44.83
C LEU A 214 9.10 7.98 45.04
N ILE A 215 9.67 7.55 46.16
CA ILE A 215 10.05 6.14 46.41
C ILE A 215 8.84 5.21 46.35
N LEU A 216 7.79 5.49 47.12
CA LEU A 216 6.59 4.65 47.18
C LEU A 216 5.85 4.61 45.82
N PRO A 217 5.56 5.76 45.17
CA PRO A 217 4.94 5.76 43.84
C PRO A 217 5.76 5.01 42.77
N LEU A 218 7.09 5.10 42.78
CA LEU A 218 7.94 4.35 41.86
C LEU A 218 7.86 2.84 42.07
N ILE A 219 7.82 2.37 43.33
CA ILE A 219 7.67 0.95 43.63
C ILE A 219 6.32 0.43 43.12
N LEU A 220 5.23 1.17 43.37
CA LEU A 220 3.89 0.80 42.90
C LEU A 220 3.82 0.78 41.37
N LEU A 221 4.41 1.77 40.71
CA LEU A 221 4.46 1.84 39.25
C LEU A 221 5.35 0.73 38.65
N ALA A 222 6.44 0.34 39.32
CA ALA A 222 7.28 -0.78 38.92
C ALA A 222 6.53 -2.12 39.01
N ILE A 223 5.74 -2.34 40.07
CA ILE A 223 4.86 -3.51 40.20
C ILE A 223 3.82 -3.55 39.07
N HIS A 224 3.18 -2.42 38.79
CA HIS A 224 2.25 -2.33 37.66
C HIS A 224 2.94 -2.63 36.33
N SER A 225 4.11 -2.03 36.08
CA SER A 225 4.89 -2.24 34.86
C SER A 225 5.28 -3.71 34.67
N PHE A 226 5.68 -4.40 35.74
CA PHE A 226 5.95 -5.85 35.71
C PHE A 226 4.70 -6.66 35.34
N SER A 227 3.54 -6.31 35.91
CA SER A 227 2.27 -6.95 35.56
C SER A 227 1.89 -6.74 34.09
N VAL A 228 2.15 -5.56 33.52
CA VAL A 228 1.90 -5.26 32.10
C VAL A 228 2.82 -6.10 31.21
N VAL A 229 4.12 -6.15 31.51
CA VAL A 229 5.09 -6.97 30.77
C VAL A 229 4.71 -8.46 30.81
N SER A 230 4.33 -8.98 31.97
CA SER A 230 3.87 -10.37 32.10
C SER A 230 2.62 -10.65 31.25
N THR A 231 1.69 -9.69 31.18
CA THR A 231 0.48 -9.81 30.36
C THR A 231 0.84 -9.84 28.88
N LEU A 232 1.73 -8.94 28.42
CA LEU A 232 2.21 -8.91 27.03
C LEU A 232 2.93 -10.20 26.64
N LEU A 233 3.82 -10.73 27.51
CA LEU A 233 4.49 -12.01 27.26
C LEU A 233 3.50 -13.16 27.09
N SER A 234 2.47 -13.22 27.95
CA SER A 234 1.43 -14.26 27.86
C SER A 234 0.61 -14.19 26.57
N LEU A 235 0.50 -13.01 25.96
CA LEU A 235 -0.19 -12.81 24.68
C LEU A 235 0.67 -13.16 23.46
N ILE A 236 1.99 -13.00 23.55
CA ILE A 236 2.92 -13.17 22.42
C ILE A 236 3.46 -14.60 22.34
N ILE A 237 3.76 -15.24 23.48
CA ILE A 237 4.43 -16.55 23.51
C ILE A 237 3.60 -17.66 22.83
N PRO A 238 2.29 -17.82 23.11
CA PRO A 238 1.52 -18.92 22.49
C PRO A 238 1.41 -18.80 20.96
N PRO A 239 1.06 -17.63 20.37
CA PRO A 239 1.04 -17.47 18.92
C PRO A 239 2.39 -17.70 18.25
N VAL A 240 3.50 -17.27 18.88
CA VAL A 240 4.86 -17.46 18.33
C VAL A 240 5.26 -18.94 18.35
N ARG A 241 4.96 -19.65 19.45
CA ARG A 241 5.26 -21.08 19.57
C ARG A 241 4.52 -21.91 18.52
N ASP A 242 3.27 -21.56 18.27
CA ASP A 242 2.40 -22.35 17.42
C ASP A 242 2.31 -21.76 15.98
N ILE A 243 3.16 -20.78 15.62
CA ILE A 243 3.08 -20.05 14.34
C ILE A 243 3.21 -20.97 13.12
N LYS A 244 4.07 -22.00 13.22
CA LYS A 244 4.28 -22.98 12.14
C LYS A 244 3.00 -23.79 11.87
N GLN A 245 2.26 -24.13 12.92
CA GLN A 245 0.98 -24.83 12.79
C GLN A 245 -0.07 -23.91 12.18
N HIS A 246 -0.17 -22.67 12.65
CA HIS A 246 -1.10 -21.67 12.11
C HIS A 246 -0.83 -21.38 10.62
N ILE A 247 0.44 -21.28 10.20
CA ILE A 247 0.81 -21.12 8.79
C ILE A 247 0.44 -22.36 7.97
N ARG A 248 0.57 -23.57 8.53
CA ARG A 248 0.20 -24.82 7.85
C ARG A 248 -1.32 -24.96 7.68
N GLU A 249 -2.10 -24.51 8.65
CA GLU A 249 -3.56 -24.62 8.64
C GLU A 249 -4.24 -23.54 7.79
N MET A 250 -3.74 -22.31 7.82
CA MET A 250 -4.41 -21.15 7.19
C MET A 250 -3.64 -20.53 6.02
N GLY A 251 -2.41 -20.96 5.76
CA GLY A 251 -1.50 -20.24 4.88
C GLY A 251 -0.95 -18.96 5.52
N LEU A 252 0.08 -18.38 4.89
CA LEU A 252 0.69 -17.11 5.33
C LEU A 252 -0.29 -15.94 5.14
N ASP A 253 -1.05 -15.97 4.05
CA ASP A 253 -2.09 -15.04 3.67
C ASP A 253 -3.25 -15.01 4.69
N GLY A 254 -3.71 -16.19 5.13
CA GLY A 254 -4.76 -16.27 6.16
C GLY A 254 -4.31 -15.70 7.51
N VAL A 255 -3.07 -15.95 7.92
CA VAL A 255 -2.48 -15.37 9.15
C VAL A 255 -2.38 -13.85 9.02
N LEU A 256 -1.87 -13.35 7.89
CA LEU A 256 -1.71 -11.92 7.64
C LEU A 256 -3.07 -11.20 7.64
N LEU A 257 -4.06 -11.75 6.94
CA LEU A 257 -5.40 -11.17 6.87
C LEU A 257 -6.05 -11.09 8.26
N ARG A 258 -5.90 -12.14 9.07
CA ARG A 258 -6.39 -12.16 10.47
C ARG A 258 -5.71 -11.09 11.33
N VAL A 259 -4.40 -10.89 11.18
CA VAL A 259 -3.67 -9.83 11.88
C VAL A 259 -4.16 -8.45 11.44
N MET A 260 -4.31 -8.23 10.13
CA MET A 260 -4.81 -6.97 9.56
C MET A 260 -6.24 -6.65 10.02
N GLU A 261 -7.10 -7.66 10.07
CA GLU A 261 -8.50 -7.52 10.51
C GLU A 261 -8.58 -7.21 12.01
N LYS A 262 -7.84 -7.94 12.86
CA LYS A 262 -7.76 -7.68 14.31
C LYS A 262 -7.19 -6.28 14.61
N ALA A 263 -6.22 -5.84 13.81
CA ALA A 263 -5.64 -4.50 13.90
C ALA A 263 -6.59 -3.40 13.37
N ASN A 264 -7.63 -3.76 12.60
CA ASN A 264 -8.37 -2.83 11.74
C ASN A 264 -7.41 -1.95 10.91
N LEU A 265 -6.34 -2.54 10.38
CA LEU A 265 -5.18 -1.82 9.84
C LEU A 265 -5.58 -0.79 8.78
N VAL A 266 -6.50 -1.15 7.89
CA VAL A 266 -6.99 -0.25 6.83
C VAL A 266 -7.68 0.98 7.41
N TRP A 267 -8.53 0.82 8.43
CA TRP A 267 -9.16 1.95 9.11
C TRP A 267 -8.15 2.80 9.89
N LEU A 268 -7.18 2.15 10.53
CA LEU A 268 -6.09 2.81 11.24
C LEU A 268 -5.26 3.70 10.30
N LEU A 269 -4.89 3.19 9.12
CA LEU A 269 -4.19 3.94 8.09
C LEU A 269 -4.99 5.15 7.58
N ARG A 270 -6.32 5.03 7.45
CA ARG A 270 -7.17 6.16 7.03
C ARG A 270 -7.26 7.24 8.10
N VAL A 271 -7.44 6.87 9.36
CA VAL A 271 -7.44 7.84 10.47
C VAL A 271 -6.08 8.53 10.56
N PHE A 272 -4.99 7.77 10.43
CA PHE A 272 -3.64 8.31 10.36
C PHE A 272 -3.44 9.31 9.22
N PHE A 273 -3.96 9.01 8.02
CA PHE A 273 -3.93 9.95 6.89
C PHE A 273 -4.61 11.27 7.27
N PHE A 274 -5.84 11.24 7.75
CA PHE A 274 -6.57 12.47 8.11
C PHE A 274 -5.87 13.24 9.24
N THR A 275 -5.41 12.55 10.29
CA THR A 275 -4.69 13.21 11.39
C THR A 275 -3.38 13.84 10.92
N LYS A 276 -2.60 13.16 10.07
CA LYS A 276 -1.33 13.70 9.55
C LYS A 276 -1.56 14.86 8.58
N VAL A 277 -2.59 14.80 7.75
CA VAL A 277 -3.02 15.94 6.90
C VAL A 277 -3.44 17.13 7.75
N SER A 278 -4.28 16.93 8.76
CA SER A 278 -4.69 18.00 9.69
C SER A 278 -3.49 18.61 10.43
N TYR A 279 -2.56 17.79 10.90
CA TYR A 279 -1.32 18.25 11.51
C TYR A 279 -0.47 19.07 10.52
N SER A 280 -0.32 18.60 9.29
CA SER A 280 0.43 19.30 8.24
C SER A 280 -0.20 20.65 7.89
N ILE A 281 -1.53 20.76 7.88
CA ILE A 281 -2.23 22.03 7.64
C ILE A 281 -1.99 22.98 8.83
N LEU A 282 -2.13 22.49 10.07
CA LEU A 282 -1.93 23.29 11.28
C LEU A 282 -0.51 23.87 11.41
N VAL A 283 0.50 23.09 10.98
CA VAL A 283 1.91 23.48 11.08
C VAL A 283 2.44 24.16 9.81
N SER A 284 1.61 24.25 8.76
CA SER A 284 2.02 24.74 7.44
C SER A 284 2.68 26.12 7.50
N LYS A 285 3.74 26.27 6.71
CA LYS A 285 4.45 27.55 6.61
C LYS A 285 3.62 28.57 5.83
N VAL A 286 2.94 28.11 4.77
CA VAL A 286 2.08 28.95 3.92
C VAL A 286 1.01 29.67 4.75
N LEU A 287 0.33 28.94 5.65
CA LEU A 287 -0.72 29.53 6.48
C LEU A 287 -0.16 30.46 7.58
N ARG A 288 1.08 30.24 8.02
CA ARG A 288 1.76 31.08 9.02
C ARG A 288 2.25 32.40 8.43
N GLU A 289 2.63 32.39 7.16
CA GLU A 289 3.06 33.59 6.42
C GLU A 289 1.88 34.44 5.94
N CYS A 290 0.69 33.86 5.76
CA CYS A 290 -0.55 34.60 5.49
C CYS A 290 -1.12 35.26 6.76
N THR A 291 -0.74 36.52 7.01
CA THR A 291 -1.17 37.25 8.23
C THR A 291 -2.60 37.82 8.18
N SER A 292 -3.26 37.94 7.02
CA SER A 292 -4.64 38.46 6.94
C SER A 292 -5.44 37.94 5.74
N PHE A 293 -6.43 37.06 6.00
CA PHE A 293 -7.34 36.48 5.00
C PHE A 293 -8.35 37.47 4.41
N GLU A 294 -8.63 38.59 5.10
CA GLU A 294 -9.72 39.51 4.75
C GLU A 294 -9.45 40.38 3.50
N ASN A 295 -8.19 40.48 3.06
CA ASN A 295 -7.79 41.36 1.95
C ASN A 295 -7.37 40.61 0.66
N LEU A 296 -7.51 39.28 0.61
CA LEU A 296 -7.09 38.51 -0.56
C LEU A 296 -8.17 38.48 -1.65
N THR A 297 -7.72 38.60 -2.89
CA THR A 297 -8.54 38.34 -4.07
C THR A 297 -8.80 36.84 -4.26
N TRP A 298 -9.86 36.47 -4.99
CA TRP A 298 -10.18 35.06 -5.27
C TRP A 298 -9.04 34.30 -5.98
N SER A 299 -8.21 34.99 -6.79
CA SER A 299 -7.04 34.37 -7.45
C SER A 299 -5.97 34.01 -6.41
N GLU A 300 -5.64 34.93 -5.52
CA GLU A 300 -4.61 34.71 -4.50
C GLU A 300 -5.08 33.66 -3.48
N VAL A 301 -6.37 33.61 -3.17
CA VAL A 301 -6.96 32.53 -2.36
C VAL A 301 -6.73 31.17 -3.03
N CYS A 302 -7.00 31.05 -4.33
CA CYS A 302 -6.72 29.82 -5.08
C CYS A 302 -5.23 29.45 -5.08
N ASP A 303 -4.33 30.42 -5.21
CA ASP A 303 -2.88 30.20 -5.18
C ASP A 303 -2.43 29.72 -3.80
N VAL A 304 -2.93 30.32 -2.71
CA VAL A 304 -2.66 29.88 -1.34
C VAL A 304 -3.15 28.44 -1.11
N PHE A 305 -4.36 28.09 -1.57
CA PHE A 305 -4.85 26.72 -1.47
C PHE A 305 -4.02 25.74 -2.29
N CYS A 306 -3.57 26.13 -3.48
CA CYS A 306 -2.70 25.30 -4.32
C CYS A 306 -1.34 25.04 -3.65
N LEU A 307 -0.70 26.09 -3.13
CA LEU A 307 0.56 25.99 -2.40
C LEU A 307 0.43 25.15 -1.13
N LEU A 308 -0.65 25.34 -0.37
CA LEU A 308 -0.96 24.53 0.81
C LEU A 308 -1.14 23.05 0.44
N ALA A 309 -1.87 22.76 -0.65
CA ALA A 309 -2.06 21.39 -1.12
C ALA A 309 -0.72 20.73 -1.52
N LEU A 310 0.16 21.47 -2.20
CA LEU A 310 1.49 21.00 -2.57
C LEU A 310 2.38 20.76 -1.34
N GLU A 311 2.36 21.64 -0.33
CA GLU A 311 3.09 21.48 0.93
C GLU A 311 2.61 20.23 1.70
N VAL A 312 1.29 20.04 1.82
CA VAL A 312 0.72 18.86 2.48
C VAL A 312 1.12 17.59 1.73
N LEU A 313 1.01 17.59 0.41
CA LEU A 313 1.32 16.43 -0.42
C LEU A 313 2.82 16.07 -0.36
N HIS A 314 3.68 17.09 -0.30
CA HIS A 314 5.10 16.93 -0.05
C HIS A 314 5.37 16.22 1.29
N ASN A 315 4.72 16.67 2.37
CA ASN A 315 4.86 16.08 3.70
C ASN A 315 4.31 14.64 3.77
N MET A 316 3.30 14.30 2.97
CA MET A 316 2.78 12.93 2.87
C MET A 316 3.72 11.96 2.16
N CYS A 317 4.77 12.45 1.49
CA CYS A 317 5.75 11.62 0.79
C CYS A 317 7.00 11.30 1.62
N GLU A 318 7.12 11.86 2.84
CA GLU A 318 8.35 11.71 3.64
C GLU A 318 8.59 10.29 4.15
N THR A 319 7.53 9.57 4.50
CA THR A 319 7.63 8.26 5.14
C THR A 319 6.82 7.20 4.39
N ILE A 320 7.29 5.96 4.43
CA ILE A 320 6.59 4.83 3.80
C ILE A 320 5.18 4.64 4.40
N LEU A 321 5.01 4.95 5.69
CA LEU A 321 3.74 4.84 6.36
C LEU A 321 2.73 5.89 5.86
N SER A 322 3.20 7.10 5.56
CA SER A 322 2.35 8.11 4.91
C SER A 322 1.94 7.70 3.50
N VAL A 323 2.87 7.13 2.73
CA VAL A 323 2.56 6.55 1.41
C VAL A 323 1.53 5.42 1.52
N MET A 324 1.67 4.51 2.50
CA MET A 324 0.68 3.46 2.77
C MET A 324 -0.68 4.02 3.19
N SER A 325 -0.70 5.13 3.93
CA SER A 325 -1.93 5.81 4.32
C SER A 325 -2.64 6.45 3.11
N MET A 326 -1.89 7.08 2.21
CA MET A 326 -2.39 7.58 0.93
C MET A 326 -2.93 6.44 0.07
N ALA A 327 -2.20 5.32 -0.01
CA ALA A 327 -2.63 4.14 -0.74
C ALA A 327 -3.99 3.60 -0.26
N SER A 328 -4.24 3.63 1.05
CA SER A 328 -5.55 3.24 1.58
C SER A 328 -6.67 4.20 1.14
N ILE A 329 -6.40 5.49 0.97
CA ILE A 329 -7.38 6.46 0.49
C ILE A 329 -7.60 6.28 -1.02
N ILE A 330 -6.52 6.12 -1.78
CA ILE A 330 -6.54 5.79 -3.21
C ILE A 330 -7.37 4.54 -3.48
N SER A 331 -7.22 3.50 -2.65
CA SER A 331 -8.02 2.28 -2.75
C SER A 331 -9.52 2.56 -2.60
N VAL A 332 -9.93 3.40 -1.65
CA VAL A 332 -11.34 3.80 -1.50
C VAL A 332 -11.82 4.58 -2.73
N ILE A 333 -11.04 5.55 -3.19
CA ILE A 333 -11.40 6.37 -4.38
C ILE A 333 -11.57 5.46 -5.60
N SER A 334 -10.64 4.54 -5.84
CA SER A 334 -10.72 3.56 -6.94
C SER A 334 -11.99 2.71 -6.85
N GLY A 335 -12.38 2.27 -5.65
CA GLY A 335 -13.63 1.53 -5.45
C GLY A 335 -14.90 2.36 -5.66
N TRP A 336 -14.86 3.67 -5.39
CA TRP A 336 -15.98 4.56 -5.73
C TRP A 336 -16.07 4.77 -7.24
N CYS A 337 -14.94 4.99 -7.92
CA CYS A 337 -14.89 5.10 -9.38
C CYS A 337 -15.40 3.82 -10.06
N LEU A 338 -14.99 2.65 -9.58
CA LEU A 338 -15.41 1.37 -10.15
C LEU A 338 -16.91 1.12 -9.96
N ARG A 339 -17.46 1.38 -8.76
CA ARG A 339 -18.91 1.29 -8.51
C ARG A 339 -19.72 2.26 -9.35
N LEU A 340 -19.21 3.47 -9.58
CA LEU A 340 -19.83 4.43 -10.49
C LEU A 340 -19.93 3.86 -11.92
N ILE A 341 -18.88 3.18 -12.39
CA ILE A 341 -18.86 2.56 -13.72
C ILE A 341 -19.81 1.37 -13.80
N TYR A 342 -19.82 0.49 -12.80
CA TYR A 342 -20.81 -0.60 -12.74
C TYR A 342 -22.25 -0.07 -12.77
N HIS A 343 -22.51 1.03 -12.06
CA HIS A 343 -23.81 1.69 -12.08
C HIS A 343 -24.17 2.26 -13.46
N ILE A 344 -23.22 2.90 -14.15
CA ILE A 344 -23.41 3.42 -15.52
C ILE A 344 -23.69 2.29 -16.51
N VAL A 345 -22.98 1.16 -16.39
CA VAL A 345 -23.15 0.02 -17.31
C VAL A 345 -24.42 -0.79 -16.99
N GLY A 346 -24.89 -0.75 -15.74
CA GLY A 346 -26.09 -1.45 -15.29
C GLY A 346 -25.86 -2.93 -14.95
N ALA A 347 -24.61 -3.30 -14.66
CA ALA A 347 -24.23 -4.62 -14.16
C ALA A 347 -24.22 -4.59 -12.62
N TYR A 348 -25.33 -5.00 -12.01
CA TYR A 348 -25.55 -4.93 -10.56
C TYR A 348 -25.04 -6.17 -9.79
N ASP A 349 -24.65 -7.25 -10.48
CA ASP A 349 -24.51 -8.59 -9.90
C ASP A 349 -23.06 -9.10 -9.74
N GLU A 350 -22.03 -8.27 -9.89
CA GLU A 350 -20.65 -8.76 -9.73
C GLU A 350 -20.06 -8.49 -8.33
N GLU A 351 -19.42 -9.54 -7.81
CA GLU A 351 -18.72 -9.66 -6.53
C GLU A 351 -17.88 -8.43 -6.17
N GLU A 352 -17.59 -8.24 -4.87
CA GLU A 352 -16.59 -7.27 -4.41
C GLU A 352 -15.26 -7.52 -5.11
N SER A 353 -15.03 -6.82 -6.22
CA SER A 353 -13.78 -6.96 -6.96
C SER A 353 -12.60 -6.58 -6.06
N LEU A 354 -11.54 -7.40 -6.07
CA LEU A 354 -10.29 -7.10 -5.38
C LEU A 354 -9.60 -5.83 -5.94
N GLN A 355 -10.08 -5.34 -7.08
CA GLN A 355 -9.51 -4.27 -7.88
C GLN A 355 -9.14 -2.99 -7.09
N PRO A 356 -9.99 -2.45 -6.19
CA PRO A 356 -9.65 -1.25 -5.45
C PRO A 356 -8.44 -1.45 -4.53
N ALA A 357 -8.27 -2.65 -3.98
CA ALA A 357 -7.11 -2.98 -3.15
C ALA A 357 -5.83 -3.08 -4.00
N VAL A 358 -5.92 -3.64 -5.21
CA VAL A 358 -4.80 -3.72 -6.17
C VAL A 358 -4.28 -2.32 -6.53
N SER A 359 -5.17 -1.35 -6.75
CA SER A 359 -4.77 0.04 -7.05
C SER A 359 -4.01 0.71 -5.89
N GLY A 360 -4.42 0.46 -4.64
CA GLY A 360 -3.68 0.92 -3.47
C GLY A 360 -2.29 0.25 -3.36
N PHE A 361 -2.22 -1.07 -3.56
CA PHE A 361 -0.96 -1.81 -3.54
C PHE A 361 -0.01 -1.35 -4.65
N LEU A 362 -0.51 -1.15 -5.87
CA LEU A 362 0.26 -0.65 -7.00
C LEU A 362 0.86 0.73 -6.70
N PHE A 363 0.12 1.63 -6.05
CA PHE A 363 0.63 2.93 -5.64
C PHE A 363 1.82 2.83 -4.68
N VAL A 364 1.74 1.94 -3.67
CA VAL A 364 2.87 1.68 -2.75
C VAL A 364 4.07 1.12 -3.51
N LEU A 365 3.83 0.15 -4.40
CA LEU A 365 4.89 -0.47 -5.20
C LEU A 365 5.61 0.58 -6.07
N LEU A 366 4.86 1.44 -6.76
CA LEU A 366 5.42 2.53 -7.56
C LEU A 366 6.21 3.52 -6.70
N ALA A 367 5.71 3.89 -5.52
CA ALA A 367 6.40 4.80 -4.61
C ALA A 367 7.71 4.22 -4.06
N MET A 368 7.74 2.91 -3.77
CA MET A 368 8.96 2.20 -3.37
C MET A 368 9.94 2.06 -4.54
N GLN A 369 9.45 1.82 -5.76
CA GLN A 369 10.27 1.66 -6.96
C GLN A 369 10.93 2.98 -7.41
N THR A 370 10.23 4.11 -7.27
CA THR A 370 10.79 5.44 -7.54
C THR A 370 11.61 5.98 -6.38
N GLY A 371 11.50 5.40 -5.19
CA GLY A 371 12.25 5.81 -4.02
C GLY A 371 11.85 7.19 -3.49
N ILE A 372 10.59 7.60 -3.68
CA ILE A 372 10.09 8.96 -3.32
C ILE A 372 10.41 9.33 -1.86
N THR A 373 10.35 8.36 -0.95
CA THR A 373 10.63 8.57 0.48
C THR A 373 12.11 8.84 0.78
N SER A 374 13.01 8.46 -0.11
CA SER A 374 14.47 8.58 0.08
C SER A 374 15.10 9.79 -0.62
N ILE A 375 14.38 10.43 -1.54
CA ILE A 375 14.89 11.51 -2.39
C ILE A 375 14.76 12.87 -1.69
N THR A 376 15.61 13.84 -2.02
CA THR A 376 15.58 15.21 -1.49
C THR A 376 14.38 16.01 -2.02
N ASN A 377 14.07 17.12 -1.36
CA ASN A 377 12.74 17.73 -1.39
C ASN A 377 12.23 18.19 -2.77
N GLU A 378 13.09 18.63 -3.68
CA GLU A 378 12.69 19.30 -4.93
C GLU A 378 12.09 18.35 -5.98
N ALA A 379 12.55 17.09 -6.05
CA ALA A 379 12.08 16.13 -7.05
C ALA A 379 10.89 15.26 -6.57
N ARG A 380 10.54 15.31 -5.28
CA ARG A 380 9.49 14.44 -4.69
C ARG A 380 8.12 14.65 -5.33
N LEU A 381 7.72 15.91 -5.50
CA LEU A 381 6.42 16.26 -6.07
C LEU A 381 6.32 15.82 -7.54
N GLN A 382 7.43 15.94 -8.29
CA GLN A 382 7.49 15.49 -9.68
C GLN A 382 7.32 13.97 -9.77
N LEU A 383 8.04 13.19 -8.96
CA LEU A 383 7.93 11.73 -8.94
C LEU A 383 6.57 11.25 -8.46
N LEU A 384 5.98 11.93 -7.47
CA LEU A 384 4.63 11.63 -7.05
C LEU A 384 3.62 11.89 -8.17
N PHE A 385 3.73 13.01 -8.86
CA PHE A 385 2.89 13.31 -10.03
C PHE A 385 3.01 12.19 -11.09
N GLN A 386 4.23 11.76 -11.41
CA GLN A 386 4.47 10.65 -12.33
C GLN A 386 3.80 9.35 -11.87
N ASN A 387 3.89 9.03 -10.58
CA ASN A 387 3.24 7.84 -10.00
C ASN A 387 1.70 7.94 -10.03
N CYS A 388 1.14 9.11 -9.77
CA CYS A 388 -0.31 9.35 -9.86
C CYS A 388 -0.81 9.20 -11.30
N VAL A 389 -0.06 9.70 -12.29
CA VAL A 389 -0.39 9.54 -13.71
C VAL A 389 -0.34 8.06 -14.11
N LEU A 390 0.72 7.33 -13.75
CA LEU A 390 0.83 5.88 -14.02
C LEU A 390 -0.32 5.10 -13.38
N LEU A 391 -0.67 5.44 -12.13
CA LEU A 391 -1.80 4.84 -11.43
C LEU A 391 -3.14 5.14 -12.12
N LEU A 392 -3.33 6.35 -12.64
CA LEU A 392 -4.55 6.73 -13.35
C LEU A 392 -4.71 5.93 -14.65
N VAL A 393 -3.64 5.80 -15.43
CA VAL A 393 -3.59 4.95 -16.64
C VAL A 393 -3.83 3.48 -16.30
N ALA A 394 -3.25 2.98 -15.20
CA ALA A 394 -3.50 1.61 -14.73
C ALA A 394 -4.97 1.40 -14.32
N ASN A 395 -5.57 2.29 -13.54
CA ASN A 395 -7.00 2.22 -13.20
C ASN A 395 -7.88 2.20 -14.45
N GLN A 396 -7.51 2.99 -15.47
CA GLN A 396 -8.21 2.96 -16.74
C GLN A 396 -8.09 1.62 -17.47
N HIS A 397 -6.92 0.97 -17.47
CA HIS A 397 -6.75 -0.37 -18.03
C HIS A 397 -7.76 -1.38 -17.45
N PHE A 398 -7.93 -1.33 -16.12
CA PHE A 398 -8.86 -2.23 -15.44
C PHE A 398 -10.31 -1.95 -15.83
N ILE A 399 -10.71 -0.67 -15.88
CA ILE A 399 -12.04 -0.25 -16.32
C ILE A 399 -12.33 -0.76 -17.73
N GLN A 400 -11.38 -0.59 -18.65
CA GLN A 400 -11.54 -1.05 -20.04
C GLN A 400 -11.64 -2.57 -20.12
N THR A 401 -10.90 -3.30 -19.28
CA THR A 401 -10.95 -4.77 -19.24
C THR A 401 -12.35 -5.26 -18.81
N VAL A 402 -12.88 -4.73 -17.72
CA VAL A 402 -14.25 -5.05 -17.26
C VAL A 402 -15.29 -4.68 -18.32
N ALA A 403 -15.13 -3.51 -18.95
CA ALA A 403 -16.06 -3.07 -20.00
C ALA A 403 -15.99 -3.96 -21.26
N ALA A 404 -14.83 -4.54 -21.58
CA ALA A 404 -14.68 -5.47 -22.72
C ALA A 404 -15.45 -6.77 -22.52
N ASP A 405 -15.36 -7.36 -21.34
CA ASP A 405 -16.07 -8.60 -21.00
C ASP A 405 -17.59 -8.40 -21.05
N LEU A 406 -18.07 -7.25 -20.55
CA LEU A 406 -19.48 -6.86 -20.61
C LEU A 406 -19.95 -6.59 -22.05
N LEU A 407 -19.13 -5.97 -22.90
CA LEU A 407 -19.43 -5.80 -24.33
C LEU A 407 -19.56 -7.14 -25.04
N LEU A 408 -18.66 -8.07 -24.76
CA LEU A 408 -18.68 -9.41 -25.35
C LEU A 408 -19.98 -10.13 -24.96
N LYS A 409 -20.36 -10.09 -23.68
CA LYS A 409 -21.62 -10.67 -23.20
C LYS A 409 -22.84 -10.02 -23.87
N ALA A 410 -22.85 -8.68 -23.98
CA ALA A 410 -23.92 -7.95 -24.64
C ALA A 410 -24.06 -8.26 -26.14
N SER A 411 -22.97 -8.66 -26.83
CA SER A 411 -23.03 -9.06 -28.24
C SER A 411 -23.74 -10.40 -28.48
N SER A 412 -23.99 -11.17 -27.42
CA SER A 412 -24.67 -12.48 -27.49
C SER A 412 -26.16 -12.45 -27.11
N GLU A 413 -26.65 -11.36 -26.50
CA GLU A 413 -28.06 -11.22 -26.09
C GLU A 413 -28.92 -10.50 -27.14
N ASP A 414 -30.21 -10.84 -27.21
CA ASP A 414 -31.16 -10.27 -28.18
C ASP A 414 -31.27 -8.74 -28.17
N VAL A 415 -31.49 -8.21 -29.38
CA VAL A 415 -31.37 -6.84 -29.89
C VAL A 415 -32.27 -5.82 -29.19
N VAL A 416 -31.93 -5.42 -27.96
CA VAL A 416 -32.52 -4.22 -27.34
C VAL A 416 -31.46 -3.12 -27.33
N VAL A 417 -31.62 -2.08 -28.16
CA VAL A 417 -30.65 -0.97 -28.33
C VAL A 417 -30.20 -0.35 -26.99
N LYS A 418 -31.08 -0.28 -25.98
CA LYS A 418 -30.74 0.20 -24.63
C LYS A 418 -29.71 -0.67 -23.90
N LYS A 419 -29.63 -1.97 -24.21
CA LYS A 419 -28.61 -2.89 -23.69
C LYS A 419 -27.26 -2.71 -24.38
N HIS A 420 -27.22 -2.16 -25.60
CA HIS A 420 -25.99 -1.95 -26.37
C HIS A 420 -25.33 -0.58 -26.09
N VAL A 421 -26.11 0.47 -25.79
CA VAL A 421 -25.56 1.81 -25.54
C VAL A 421 -24.80 1.90 -24.20
N ARG A 422 -25.26 1.18 -23.16
CA ARG A 422 -24.65 1.25 -21.81
C ARG A 422 -23.21 0.70 -21.77
N PRO A 423 -22.88 -0.46 -22.36
CA PRO A 423 -21.51 -0.97 -22.38
C PRO A 423 -20.57 -0.19 -23.32
N MET A 424 -21.10 0.55 -24.31
CA MET A 424 -20.30 1.40 -25.22
C MET A 424 -19.94 2.77 -24.62
N LEU A 425 -20.70 3.26 -23.63
CA LEU A 425 -20.49 4.59 -23.05
C LEU A 425 -19.10 4.77 -22.38
N PRO A 426 -18.57 3.80 -21.60
CA PRO A 426 -17.21 3.88 -21.06
C PRO A 426 -16.14 4.00 -22.16
N TYR A 427 -16.33 3.33 -23.30
CA TYR A 427 -15.40 3.40 -24.42
C TYR A 427 -15.40 4.79 -25.08
N LEU A 428 -16.56 5.41 -25.26
CA LEU A 428 -16.65 6.78 -25.79
C LEU A 428 -15.97 7.82 -24.87
N LEU A 429 -16.14 7.67 -23.56
CA LEU A 429 -15.59 8.61 -22.57
C LEU A 429 -14.09 8.41 -22.32
N PHE A 430 -13.63 7.17 -22.25
CA PHE A 430 -12.25 6.86 -21.87
C PHE A 430 -11.30 6.62 -23.05
N PHE A 431 -11.77 6.49 -24.29
CA PHE A 431 -10.89 6.32 -25.45
C PHE A 431 -10.03 7.56 -25.73
N SER A 432 -10.57 8.76 -25.52
CA SER A 432 -9.85 10.02 -25.77
C SER A 432 -8.79 10.32 -24.69
N PHE A 433 -8.95 9.78 -23.48
CA PHE A 433 -8.10 10.11 -22.34
C PHE A 433 -6.62 9.74 -22.54
N PRO A 434 -6.23 8.50 -22.94
CA PRO A 434 -4.83 8.14 -23.13
C PRO A 434 -4.14 9.01 -24.19
N PHE A 435 -4.87 9.37 -25.24
CA PHE A 435 -4.37 10.27 -26.29
C PHE A 435 -4.09 11.68 -25.74
N ILE A 436 -5.03 12.24 -24.97
CA ILE A 436 -4.86 13.55 -24.32
C ILE A 436 -3.67 13.52 -23.35
N VAL A 437 -3.53 12.46 -22.55
CA VAL A 437 -2.42 12.30 -21.60
C VAL A 437 -1.08 12.31 -22.32
N VAL A 438 -0.92 11.52 -23.38
CA VAL A 438 0.32 11.49 -24.17
C VAL A 438 0.60 12.86 -24.78
N LEU A 439 -0.37 13.46 -25.47
CA LEU A 439 -0.18 14.78 -26.11
C LEU A 439 0.22 15.87 -25.11
N ARG A 440 -0.38 15.87 -23.91
CA ARG A 440 -0.07 16.86 -22.88
C ARG A 440 1.28 16.62 -22.21
N LEU A 441 1.63 15.36 -21.89
CA LEU A 441 2.88 15.06 -21.20
C LEU A 441 4.11 15.28 -22.08
N TRP A 442 4.00 15.07 -23.39
CA TRP A 442 5.10 15.34 -24.34
C TRP A 442 5.43 16.84 -24.50
N GLN A 443 4.57 17.75 -24.04
CA GLN A 443 4.85 19.18 -24.03
C GLN A 443 5.79 19.60 -22.89
N TYR A 444 5.94 18.75 -21.86
CA TYR A 444 6.75 19.04 -20.70
C TYR A 444 8.12 18.35 -20.80
N PRO A 445 9.20 18.96 -20.28
CA PRO A 445 10.57 18.43 -20.36
C PRO A 445 10.82 17.30 -19.34
N PHE A 446 10.00 16.24 -19.38
CA PHE A 446 10.23 15.02 -18.59
C PHE A 446 11.34 14.16 -19.18
N ARG A 447 11.86 13.21 -18.38
CA ARG A 447 12.82 12.22 -18.87
C ARG A 447 12.19 11.39 -19.99
N LEU A 448 12.92 11.24 -21.09
CA LEU A 448 12.45 10.52 -22.28
C LEU A 448 12.10 9.06 -21.96
N SER A 449 12.86 8.40 -21.11
CA SER A 449 12.61 7.01 -20.72
C SER A 449 11.24 6.81 -20.08
N TRP A 450 10.86 7.69 -19.15
CA TRP A 450 9.54 7.70 -18.52
C TRP A 450 8.44 8.05 -19.52
N LEU A 451 8.68 9.04 -20.38
CA LEU A 451 7.71 9.48 -21.39
C LEU A 451 7.41 8.39 -22.43
N LEU A 452 8.43 7.62 -22.83
CA LEU A 452 8.28 6.45 -23.69
C LEU A 452 7.49 5.34 -23.00
N ALA A 453 7.73 5.08 -21.72
CA ALA A 453 6.98 4.06 -20.96
C ALA A 453 5.49 4.40 -20.86
N ILE A 454 5.14 5.64 -20.47
CA ILE A 454 3.72 6.06 -20.39
C ILE A 454 3.05 6.06 -21.77
N SER A 455 3.79 6.40 -22.83
CA SER A 455 3.27 6.34 -24.20
C SER A 455 2.98 4.91 -24.65
N ALA A 456 3.84 3.96 -24.31
CA ALA A 456 3.63 2.55 -24.63
C ALA A 456 2.43 1.96 -23.86
N PHE A 457 2.27 2.25 -22.56
CA PHE A 457 1.07 1.87 -21.82
C PHE A 457 -0.21 2.50 -22.39
N SER A 458 -0.14 3.76 -22.80
CA SER A 458 -1.28 4.45 -23.42
C SER A 458 -1.64 3.84 -24.78
N LEU A 459 -0.64 3.44 -25.57
CA LEU A 459 -0.83 2.76 -26.84
C LEU A 459 -1.47 1.37 -26.66
N GLU A 460 -1.04 0.61 -25.65
CA GLU A 460 -1.64 -0.68 -25.29
C GLU A 460 -3.14 -0.53 -24.98
N LEU A 461 -3.53 0.51 -24.24
CA LEU A 461 -4.95 0.82 -23.97
C LEU A 461 -5.75 1.14 -25.24
N ILE A 462 -5.14 1.89 -26.17
CA ILE A 462 -5.77 2.23 -27.44
C ILE A 462 -5.97 0.98 -28.29
N ILE A 463 -4.95 0.13 -28.40
CA ILE A 463 -5.01 -1.14 -29.15
C ILE A 463 -6.10 -2.04 -28.56
N LYS A 464 -6.13 -2.21 -27.24
CA LYS A 464 -7.13 -3.04 -26.55
C LYS A 464 -8.56 -2.52 -26.76
N SER A 465 -8.73 -1.20 -26.73
CA SER A 465 -10.02 -0.55 -26.99
C SER A 465 -10.49 -0.74 -28.44
N ILE A 466 -9.58 -0.58 -29.41
CA ILE A 466 -9.89 -0.85 -30.83
C ILE A 466 -10.26 -2.33 -31.01
N MET A 467 -9.50 -3.25 -30.42
CA MET A 467 -9.77 -4.68 -30.50
C MET A 467 -11.17 -5.02 -29.98
N SER A 468 -11.55 -4.55 -28.79
CA SER A 468 -12.86 -4.87 -28.20
C SER A 468 -14.01 -4.27 -29.00
N LEU A 469 -13.90 -3.03 -29.47
CA LEU A 469 -14.91 -2.38 -30.31
C LEU A 469 -15.05 -3.07 -31.67
N SER A 470 -13.94 -3.48 -32.30
CA SER A 470 -13.96 -4.22 -33.56
C SER A 470 -14.59 -5.61 -33.41
N VAL A 471 -14.22 -6.37 -32.37
CA VAL A 471 -14.82 -7.69 -32.10
C VAL A 471 -16.32 -7.56 -31.81
N TYR A 472 -16.72 -6.56 -31.02
CA TYR A 472 -18.13 -6.28 -30.76
C TYR A 472 -18.91 -5.97 -32.06
N THR A 473 -18.36 -5.10 -32.92
CA THR A 473 -19.01 -4.72 -34.19
C THR A 473 -19.14 -5.91 -35.12
N LEU A 474 -18.11 -6.76 -35.21
CA LEU A 474 -18.14 -7.99 -36.01
C LEU A 474 -19.15 -9.01 -35.46
N ASN A 475 -19.23 -9.18 -34.13
CA ASN A 475 -20.22 -10.06 -33.51
C ASN A 475 -21.66 -9.57 -33.73
N MET A 476 -21.89 -8.25 -33.65
CA MET A 476 -23.19 -7.66 -33.96
C MET A 476 -23.54 -7.83 -35.45
N LEU A 477 -22.56 -7.71 -36.35
CA LEU A 477 -22.77 -7.99 -37.77
C LEU A 477 -23.10 -9.47 -38.01
N HIS A 478 -22.42 -10.37 -37.28
CA HIS A 478 -22.62 -11.81 -37.34
C HIS A 478 -24.04 -12.20 -36.91
N SER A 479 -24.56 -11.63 -35.83
CA SER A 479 -25.94 -11.90 -35.38
C SER A 479 -27.00 -11.43 -36.37
N HIS A 480 -26.73 -10.34 -37.10
CA HIS A 480 -27.66 -9.80 -38.09
C HIS A 480 -27.57 -10.44 -39.49
N THR A 481 -26.44 -11.03 -39.87
CA THR A 481 -26.18 -11.51 -41.24
C THR A 481 -25.79 -12.99 -41.25
N GLN A 482 -26.77 -13.90 -41.35
CA GLN A 482 -26.51 -15.36 -41.41
C GLN A 482 -25.76 -15.80 -42.69
N TYR A 483 -25.74 -14.99 -43.76
CA TYR A 483 -25.17 -15.37 -45.06
C TYR A 483 -23.63 -15.36 -45.13
N PHE A 484 -22.94 -14.60 -44.26
CA PHE A 484 -21.47 -14.41 -44.30
C PHE A 484 -20.73 -14.95 -43.06
N GLN A 485 -21.28 -15.98 -42.42
CA GLN A 485 -20.76 -16.51 -41.16
C GLN A 485 -19.26 -16.86 -41.21
N GLU A 486 -18.79 -17.54 -42.26
CA GLU A 486 -17.40 -18.00 -42.36
C GLU A 486 -16.40 -16.84 -42.43
N THR A 487 -16.69 -15.81 -43.23
CA THR A 487 -15.82 -14.65 -43.41
C THR A 487 -15.70 -13.79 -42.15
N ILE A 488 -16.79 -13.65 -41.39
CA ILE A 488 -16.79 -12.82 -40.18
C ILE A 488 -15.96 -13.48 -39.07
N GLU A 489 -16.04 -14.80 -38.90
CA GLU A 489 -15.22 -15.53 -37.93
C GLU A 489 -13.72 -15.42 -38.22
N ASP A 490 -13.32 -15.52 -39.51
CA ASP A 490 -11.92 -15.30 -39.91
C ASP A 490 -11.48 -13.85 -39.66
N CYS A 491 -12.33 -12.86 -39.95
CA CYS A 491 -12.06 -11.45 -39.61
C CYS A 491 -11.86 -11.24 -38.11
N ILE A 492 -12.71 -11.82 -37.25
CA ILE A 492 -12.56 -11.74 -35.78
C ILE A 492 -11.20 -12.31 -35.36
N PHE A 493 -10.80 -13.43 -35.94
CA PHE A 493 -9.49 -14.01 -35.69
C PHE A 493 -8.35 -13.09 -36.12
N TYR A 494 -8.38 -12.54 -37.35
CA TYR A 494 -7.33 -11.66 -37.84
C TYR A 494 -7.20 -10.40 -36.99
N VAL A 495 -8.32 -9.79 -36.60
CA VAL A 495 -8.33 -8.63 -35.70
C VAL A 495 -7.65 -8.98 -34.37
N LYS A 496 -8.03 -10.09 -33.72
CA LYS A 496 -7.41 -10.54 -32.46
C LYS A 496 -5.91 -10.84 -32.64
N ALA A 497 -5.52 -11.47 -33.73
CA ALA A 497 -4.12 -11.80 -34.00
C ALA A 497 -3.25 -10.55 -34.23
N VAL A 498 -3.74 -9.58 -35.01
CA VAL A 498 -3.01 -8.33 -35.28
C VAL A 498 -2.91 -7.49 -34.01
N CYS A 499 -4.03 -7.25 -33.31
CA CYS A 499 -4.01 -6.48 -32.06
C CYS A 499 -3.15 -7.15 -30.99
N GLY A 500 -3.26 -8.47 -30.81
CA GLY A 500 -2.41 -9.21 -29.86
C GLY A 500 -0.93 -9.18 -30.23
N SER A 501 -0.58 -9.15 -31.52
CA SER A 501 0.81 -8.98 -31.96
C SER A 501 1.33 -7.58 -31.64
N LEU A 502 0.51 -6.54 -31.81
CA LEU A 502 0.87 -5.17 -31.45
C LEU A 502 1.05 -5.01 -29.92
N GLU A 503 0.18 -5.62 -29.12
CA GLU A 503 0.32 -5.67 -27.65
C GLU A 503 1.64 -6.35 -27.24
N PHE A 504 1.97 -7.48 -27.87
CA PHE A 504 3.23 -8.20 -27.63
C PHE A 504 4.47 -7.34 -27.96
N ILE A 505 4.44 -6.61 -29.09
CA ILE A 505 5.51 -5.68 -29.47
C ILE A 505 5.65 -4.54 -28.44
N CYS A 506 4.52 -3.96 -27.99
CA CYS A 506 4.53 -2.95 -26.92
C CYS A 506 5.11 -3.52 -25.62
N GLY A 507 4.78 -4.76 -25.27
CA GLY A 507 5.31 -5.47 -24.10
C GLY A 507 6.84 -5.67 -24.16
N ILE A 508 7.38 -6.04 -25.32
CA ILE A 508 8.84 -6.13 -25.55
C ILE A 508 9.49 -4.76 -25.42
N PHE A 509 8.89 -3.73 -26.04
CA PHE A 509 9.40 -2.36 -25.94
C PHE A 509 9.47 -1.88 -24.48
N LEU A 510 8.42 -2.11 -23.69
CA LEU A 510 8.39 -1.79 -22.26
C LEU A 510 9.45 -2.54 -21.46
N PHE A 511 9.72 -3.82 -21.79
CA PHE A 511 10.77 -4.60 -21.15
C PHE A 511 12.16 -4.02 -21.44
N LEU A 512 12.46 -3.73 -22.70
CA LEU A 512 13.74 -3.14 -23.10
C LEU A 512 13.93 -1.74 -22.51
N ASN A 513 12.88 -0.92 -22.52
CA ASN A 513 12.88 0.38 -21.86
C ASN A 513 13.15 0.23 -20.36
N GLY A 514 12.43 -0.62 -19.64
CA GLY A 514 12.67 -0.80 -18.22
C GLY A 514 14.03 -1.43 -17.89
N ALA A 515 14.58 -2.31 -18.75
CA ALA A 515 15.94 -2.83 -18.64
C ALA A 515 16.98 -1.71 -18.80
N TYR A 516 16.76 -0.79 -19.74
CA TYR A 516 17.58 0.42 -19.89
C TYR A 516 17.53 1.28 -18.62
N ILE A 517 16.34 1.57 -18.08
CA ILE A 517 16.21 2.40 -16.86
C ILE A 517 16.88 1.69 -15.67
N PHE A 518 16.78 0.36 -15.56
CA PHE A 518 17.45 -0.42 -14.51
C PHE A 518 18.99 -0.34 -14.60
N LEU A 519 19.56 -0.46 -15.80
CA LEU A 519 21.02 -0.47 -16.00
C LEU A 519 21.65 0.92 -15.93
N PHE A 520 20.98 1.95 -16.47
CA PHE A 520 21.61 3.25 -16.70
C PHE A 520 21.07 4.40 -15.84
N GLU A 521 19.85 4.31 -15.28
CA GLU A 521 19.25 5.42 -14.54
C GLU A 521 19.09 5.15 -13.04
N SER A 522 18.42 4.05 -12.69
CA SER A 522 18.11 3.70 -11.31
C SER A 522 17.91 2.20 -11.15
N GLY A 523 18.93 1.53 -10.61
CA GLY A 523 18.83 0.14 -10.19
C GLY A 523 17.97 -0.02 -8.92
N GLY A 524 17.56 -1.25 -8.62
CA GLY A 524 16.88 -1.58 -7.38
C GLY A 524 16.27 -2.97 -7.39
N ILE A 525 16.22 -3.61 -6.22
CA ILE A 525 15.69 -4.98 -6.08
C ILE A 525 14.23 -5.06 -6.53
N ILE A 526 13.41 -4.08 -6.13
CA ILE A 526 11.97 -4.03 -6.48
C ILE A 526 11.80 -3.93 -8.00
N ARG A 527 12.62 -3.11 -8.66
CA ARG A 527 12.58 -2.96 -10.12
C ARG A 527 13.02 -4.23 -10.84
N PHE A 528 14.06 -4.90 -10.33
CA PHE A 528 14.49 -6.20 -10.85
C PHE A 528 13.37 -7.24 -10.75
N VAL A 529 12.71 -7.35 -9.59
CA VAL A 529 11.59 -8.26 -9.38
C VAL A 529 10.42 -7.94 -10.32
N MET A 530 10.04 -6.66 -10.46
CA MET A 530 9.00 -6.23 -11.40
C MET A 530 9.36 -6.63 -12.85
N MET A 531 10.62 -6.46 -13.25
CA MET A 531 11.09 -6.81 -14.58
C MET A 531 11.01 -8.33 -14.83
N MET A 532 11.35 -9.15 -13.84
CA MET A 532 11.22 -10.61 -13.93
C MET A 532 9.76 -11.04 -14.04
N ILE A 533 8.86 -10.40 -13.27
CA ILE A 533 7.41 -10.64 -13.37
C ILE A 533 6.91 -10.27 -14.78
N HIS A 534 7.32 -9.13 -15.32
CA HIS A 534 6.94 -8.71 -16.68
C HIS A 534 7.45 -9.68 -17.75
N LEU A 535 8.72 -10.10 -17.65
CA LEU A 535 9.31 -11.09 -18.57
C LEU A 535 8.54 -12.42 -18.55
N TYR A 536 8.18 -12.91 -17.36
CA TYR A 536 7.49 -14.19 -17.23
C TYR A 536 6.01 -14.08 -17.62
N CYS A 537 5.25 -13.20 -16.96
CA CYS A 537 3.80 -13.11 -17.11
C CYS A 537 3.38 -12.49 -18.46
N ASN A 538 4.05 -11.42 -18.90
CA ASN A 538 3.59 -10.66 -20.06
C ASN A 538 4.27 -11.10 -21.37
N ILE A 539 5.53 -11.53 -21.33
CA ILE A 539 6.27 -11.93 -22.55
C ILE A 539 6.25 -13.45 -22.72
N TYR A 540 6.82 -14.19 -21.78
CA TYR A 540 7.00 -15.64 -21.92
C TYR A 540 5.67 -16.38 -22.04
N GLN A 541 4.72 -16.15 -21.12
CA GLN A 541 3.42 -16.81 -21.19
C GLN A 541 2.64 -16.45 -22.47
N THR A 542 2.67 -15.19 -22.88
CA THR A 542 2.01 -14.72 -24.12
C THR A 542 2.63 -15.37 -25.35
N ALA A 543 3.96 -15.43 -25.44
CA ALA A 543 4.67 -16.07 -26.54
C ALA A 543 4.38 -17.58 -26.62
N VAL A 544 4.36 -18.28 -25.49
CA VAL A 544 4.01 -19.71 -25.44
C VAL A 544 2.56 -19.94 -25.89
N LYS A 545 1.61 -19.14 -25.41
CA LYS A 545 0.19 -19.22 -25.83
C LYS A 545 0.03 -18.95 -27.33
N ALA A 546 0.70 -17.92 -27.85
CA ALA A 546 0.67 -17.58 -29.27
C ALA A 546 1.27 -18.71 -30.13
N LEU A 547 2.42 -19.26 -29.74
CA LEU A 547 3.09 -20.34 -30.45
C LEU A 547 2.26 -21.64 -30.43
N ALA A 548 1.65 -21.98 -29.29
CA ALA A 548 0.76 -23.14 -29.19
C ALA A 548 -0.45 -23.00 -30.13
N THR A 549 -1.09 -21.83 -30.14
CA THR A 549 -2.23 -21.54 -31.01
C THR A 549 -1.85 -21.59 -32.49
N TYR A 550 -0.70 -21.01 -32.84
CA TYR A 550 -0.19 -21.04 -34.22
C TYR A 550 0.11 -22.47 -34.69
N ARG A 551 0.81 -23.27 -33.86
CA ARG A 551 1.14 -24.67 -34.18
C ARG A 551 -0.12 -25.52 -34.42
N LEU A 552 -1.12 -25.38 -33.56
CA LEU A 552 -2.38 -26.13 -33.68
C LEU A 552 -3.14 -25.76 -34.97
N ARG A 553 -3.13 -24.48 -35.35
CA ARG A 553 -3.75 -24.04 -36.62
C ARG A 553 -2.96 -24.51 -37.83
N GLN A 554 -1.63 -24.48 -37.75
CA GLN A 554 -0.76 -24.98 -38.83
C GLN A 554 -0.98 -26.48 -39.05
N SER A 555 -1.07 -27.29 -37.99
CA SER A 555 -1.34 -28.73 -38.12
C SER A 555 -2.75 -28.99 -38.69
N ALA A 556 -3.77 -28.25 -38.26
CA ALA A 556 -5.11 -28.36 -38.82
C ALA A 556 -5.16 -27.99 -40.31
N TRP A 557 -4.48 -26.90 -40.72
CA TRP A 557 -4.39 -26.49 -42.12
C TRP A 557 -3.66 -27.51 -42.99
N GLN A 558 -2.54 -28.06 -42.51
CA GLN A 558 -1.79 -29.09 -43.21
C GLN A 558 -2.64 -30.35 -43.40
N LYS A 559 -3.24 -30.86 -42.32
CA LYS A 559 -4.11 -32.06 -42.37
C LYS A 559 -5.22 -31.90 -43.40
N VAL A 560 -5.94 -30.77 -43.38
CA VAL A 560 -7.04 -30.52 -44.32
C VAL A 560 -6.57 -30.38 -45.77
N ASN A 561 -5.40 -29.77 -46.02
CA ASN A 561 -4.89 -29.64 -47.38
C ASN A 561 -4.36 -30.95 -47.98
N HIS A 562 -4.02 -31.93 -47.15
CA HIS A 562 -3.63 -33.26 -47.61
C HIS A 562 -4.84 -34.16 -47.94
N LEU A 563 -6.07 -33.75 -47.59
CA LEU A 563 -7.28 -34.49 -47.91
C LEU A 563 -7.66 -34.34 -49.39
N LYS A 564 -8.28 -35.38 -49.94
CA LYS A 564 -8.77 -35.37 -51.31
C LYS A 564 -10.07 -34.55 -51.39
N ALA A 565 -10.19 -33.76 -52.46
CA ALA A 565 -11.46 -33.13 -52.82
C ALA A 565 -12.49 -34.21 -53.16
N ALA A 566 -13.73 -34.03 -52.71
CA ALA A 566 -14.83 -34.92 -53.06
C ALA A 566 -15.14 -34.83 -54.57
N SER A 567 -15.40 -35.97 -55.20
CA SER A 567 -15.89 -36.01 -56.59
C SER A 567 -17.38 -35.61 -56.65
N GLN A 568 -17.85 -35.18 -57.81
CA GLN A 568 -19.25 -34.78 -58.02
C GLN A 568 -20.24 -35.91 -57.68
N GLU A 569 -19.89 -37.16 -58.03
CA GLU A 569 -20.70 -38.34 -57.72
C GLU A 569 -20.83 -38.58 -56.19
N GLN A 570 -19.77 -38.31 -55.42
CA GLN A 570 -19.79 -38.45 -53.96
C GLN A 570 -20.54 -37.33 -53.25
N LEU A 571 -20.67 -36.17 -53.88
CA LEU A 571 -21.49 -35.05 -53.40
C LEU A 571 -22.98 -35.39 -53.60
N ASP A 572 -23.33 -35.85 -54.80
CA ASP A 572 -24.69 -36.27 -55.18
C ASP A 572 -25.20 -37.44 -54.31
N GLU A 573 -24.34 -38.40 -53.92
CA GLU A 573 -24.70 -39.54 -53.06
C GLU A 573 -24.94 -39.15 -51.59
N ASN A 574 -24.31 -38.09 -51.07
CA ASN A 574 -24.33 -37.70 -49.65
C ASN A 574 -25.32 -36.57 -49.31
N ASN A 575 -26.32 -36.32 -50.17
CA ASN A 575 -27.34 -35.27 -49.99
C ASN A 575 -26.78 -33.85 -49.84
N ASP A 576 -25.60 -33.54 -50.39
CA ASP A 576 -24.98 -32.21 -50.46
C ASP A 576 -24.96 -31.34 -49.18
N ILE A 577 -25.35 -31.83 -48.00
CA ILE A 577 -25.48 -31.00 -46.79
C ILE A 577 -24.36 -31.34 -45.82
N CYS A 578 -23.55 -30.34 -45.47
CA CYS A 578 -22.45 -30.53 -44.53
C CYS A 578 -22.99 -30.84 -43.12
N PRO A 579 -22.58 -31.94 -42.47
CA PRO A 579 -23.08 -32.31 -41.14
C PRO A 579 -22.70 -31.33 -40.02
N ILE A 580 -21.71 -30.47 -40.26
CA ILE A 580 -21.18 -29.53 -39.26
C ILE A 580 -21.99 -28.23 -39.27
N CYS A 581 -22.28 -27.67 -40.45
CA CYS A 581 -22.96 -26.38 -40.59
C CYS A 581 -24.38 -26.48 -41.17
N TYR A 582 -24.82 -27.65 -41.61
CA TYR A 582 -26.12 -27.91 -42.24
C TYR A 582 -26.40 -27.05 -43.49
N GLN A 583 -25.36 -26.69 -44.24
CA GLN A 583 -25.45 -25.94 -45.51
C GLN A 583 -25.00 -26.78 -46.71
N GLU A 584 -25.44 -26.40 -47.91
CA GLU A 584 -25.08 -27.06 -49.18
C GLU A 584 -23.57 -27.04 -49.47
N MET A 585 -23.04 -28.16 -49.98
CA MET A 585 -21.64 -28.44 -50.21
C MET A 585 -21.28 -28.26 -51.69
N LYS A 586 -20.74 -27.08 -52.03
CA LYS A 586 -20.17 -26.83 -53.37
C LYS A 586 -18.72 -27.28 -53.51
N GLU A 587 -17.95 -27.17 -52.42
CA GLU A 587 -16.58 -27.66 -52.31
C GLU A 587 -16.44 -28.45 -50.99
N ALA A 588 -16.11 -29.74 -51.08
CA ALA A 588 -15.98 -30.62 -49.93
C ALA A 588 -14.70 -31.45 -49.97
N VAL A 589 -14.29 -31.91 -48.79
CA VAL A 589 -13.15 -32.82 -48.61
C VAL A 589 -13.63 -34.13 -48.00
N VAL A 590 -13.02 -35.23 -48.45
CA VAL A 590 -13.30 -36.58 -47.95
C VAL A 590 -12.18 -37.00 -47.01
N ILE A 591 -12.55 -37.42 -45.80
CA ILE A 591 -11.60 -37.99 -44.82
C ILE A 591 -11.48 -39.51 -44.98
N GLN A 592 -10.47 -40.12 -44.36
CA GLN A 592 -10.15 -41.55 -44.50
C GLN A 592 -11.32 -42.49 -44.12
N CYS A 593 -12.18 -42.08 -43.18
CA CYS A 593 -13.39 -42.80 -42.81
C CYS A 593 -14.56 -42.58 -43.78
N SER A 594 -14.31 -42.04 -44.99
CA SER A 594 -15.26 -41.75 -46.08
C SER A 594 -16.34 -40.69 -45.82
N HIS A 595 -16.33 -40.00 -44.69
CA HIS A 595 -17.23 -38.89 -44.43
C HIS A 595 -16.80 -37.61 -45.16
N VAL A 596 -17.78 -36.79 -45.55
CA VAL A 596 -17.61 -35.61 -46.41
C VAL A 596 -18.03 -34.34 -45.65
N PHE A 597 -17.21 -33.30 -45.71
CA PHE A 597 -17.45 -32.03 -45.03
C PHE A 597 -16.95 -30.85 -45.88
N HIS A 598 -17.45 -29.63 -45.65
CA HIS A 598 -16.76 -28.44 -46.16
C HIS A 598 -15.33 -28.39 -45.62
N LYS A 599 -14.40 -27.96 -46.47
CA LYS A 599 -12.98 -27.81 -46.12
C LYS A 599 -12.78 -26.96 -44.85
N HIS A 600 -13.49 -25.84 -44.75
CA HIS A 600 -13.40 -24.91 -43.62
C HIS A 600 -14.02 -25.47 -42.34
N CYS A 601 -15.19 -26.09 -42.45
CA CYS A 601 -15.87 -26.71 -41.31
C CYS A 601 -15.00 -27.80 -40.66
N LEU A 602 -14.39 -28.66 -41.49
CA LEU A 602 -13.48 -29.69 -40.99
C LEU A 602 -12.21 -29.08 -40.39
N GLN A 603 -11.65 -28.03 -41.00
CA GLN A 603 -10.48 -27.34 -40.45
C GLN A 603 -10.74 -26.77 -39.05
N LYS A 604 -11.91 -26.18 -38.82
CA LYS A 604 -12.33 -25.69 -37.51
C LYS A 604 -12.53 -26.82 -36.51
N TRP A 605 -13.14 -27.93 -36.93
CA TRP A 605 -13.33 -29.08 -36.06
C TRP A 605 -11.98 -29.66 -35.61
N LEU A 606 -11.04 -29.85 -36.53
CA LEU A 606 -9.70 -30.37 -36.24
C LEU A 606 -8.85 -29.46 -35.36
N PHE A 607 -9.20 -28.17 -35.28
CA PHE A 607 -8.60 -27.26 -34.30
C PHE A 607 -9.05 -27.56 -32.87
N ILE A 608 -10.24 -28.15 -32.67
CA ILE A 608 -10.79 -28.47 -31.34
C ILE A 608 -10.56 -29.95 -30.99
N GLN A 609 -10.89 -30.85 -31.91
CA GLN A 609 -10.79 -32.30 -31.74
C GLN A 609 -10.24 -32.95 -33.01
N GLU A 610 -9.23 -33.81 -32.84
CA GLU A 610 -8.58 -34.51 -33.95
C GLU A 610 -9.30 -35.81 -34.36
N THR A 611 -10.62 -35.86 -34.23
CA THR A 611 -11.46 -37.03 -34.54
C THR A 611 -12.51 -36.70 -35.57
N CYS A 612 -13.06 -37.69 -36.30
CA CYS A 612 -14.19 -37.46 -37.19
C CYS A 612 -15.44 -36.97 -36.41
N PRO A 613 -16.15 -35.92 -36.86
CA PRO A 613 -17.40 -35.44 -36.21
C PRO A 613 -18.54 -36.46 -36.19
N LEU A 614 -18.57 -37.41 -37.14
CA LEU A 614 -19.67 -38.38 -37.30
C LEU A 614 -19.38 -39.71 -36.60
N CYS A 615 -18.18 -40.26 -36.76
CA CYS A 615 -17.83 -41.59 -36.23
C CYS A 615 -16.78 -41.58 -35.12
N HIS A 616 -16.27 -40.41 -34.73
CA HIS A 616 -15.23 -40.25 -33.70
C HIS A 616 -13.92 -41.02 -33.93
N THR A 617 -13.69 -41.54 -35.14
CA THR A 617 -12.42 -42.18 -35.52
C THR A 617 -11.29 -41.16 -35.45
N ASP A 618 -10.17 -41.55 -34.84
CA ASP A 618 -8.98 -40.70 -34.70
C ASP A 618 -8.34 -40.46 -36.09
N LEU A 619 -8.06 -39.20 -36.41
CA LEU A 619 -7.49 -38.78 -37.70
C LEU A 619 -5.97 -38.59 -37.60
N ARG A 620 -5.34 -39.07 -36.53
CA ARG A 620 -3.87 -39.11 -36.34
C ARG A 620 -3.19 -40.29 -37.05
N GLU A 621 -3.93 -41.33 -37.39
CA GLU A 621 -3.37 -42.56 -37.94
C GLU A 621 -3.18 -42.48 -39.46
N ASP A 622 -2.10 -41.82 -39.88
CA ASP A 622 -1.45 -42.14 -41.15
C ASP A 622 -0.66 -43.44 -40.99
N ALA A 623 -1.36 -44.58 -40.93
CA ALA A 623 -0.77 -45.89 -41.16
C ALA A 623 -1.69 -46.71 -42.08
N PRO A 624 -1.16 -47.32 -43.15
CA PRO A 624 -1.98 -48.08 -44.07
C PRO A 624 -2.66 -49.22 -43.32
N ALA A 625 -3.96 -49.40 -43.58
CA ALA A 625 -4.77 -50.48 -43.06
C ALA A 625 -4.05 -51.83 -43.19
N GLN A 626 -3.59 -52.37 -42.06
CA GLN A 626 -3.45 -53.80 -41.90
C GLN A 626 -4.53 -54.23 -40.93
N SER A 627 -5.56 -54.84 -41.51
CA SER A 627 -6.48 -55.73 -40.82
C SER A 627 -5.72 -56.63 -39.85
N ASN A 628 -5.99 -56.52 -38.56
CA ASN A 628 -5.91 -57.67 -37.67
C ASN A 628 -6.88 -57.49 -36.49
N ASN A 629 -7.87 -58.36 -36.48
CA ASN A 629 -8.65 -58.74 -35.32
C ASN A 629 -7.75 -58.92 -34.09
N THR A 630 -8.03 -58.23 -32.99
CA THR A 630 -8.14 -58.87 -31.67
C THR A 630 -8.86 -57.95 -30.68
N GLN A 631 -9.85 -58.55 -30.02
CA GLN A 631 -10.55 -58.06 -28.84
C GLN A 631 -9.59 -57.82 -27.66
N GLY A 632 -9.89 -56.83 -26.82
CA GLY A 632 -9.31 -56.70 -25.48
C GLY A 632 -9.43 -55.28 -24.92
N GLY A 633 -10.30 -55.07 -23.93
CA GLY A 633 -10.70 -53.75 -23.46
C GLY A 633 -9.94 -53.14 -22.27
N LEU A 634 -10.49 -52.00 -21.86
CA LEU A 634 -10.47 -51.34 -20.55
C LEU A 634 -9.22 -50.55 -20.08
N ALA A 635 -9.47 -49.22 -20.02
CA ALA A 635 -9.22 -48.30 -18.90
C ALA A 635 -7.78 -47.86 -18.57
N ARG A 636 -7.46 -46.60 -18.92
CA ARG A 636 -7.31 -45.50 -17.96
C ARG A 636 -7.32 -44.14 -18.63
#